data_AF-A0A518AQN7-F1
#
_entry.id   AF-A0A518AQN7-F1
#
_cell.length_a   1.000
_cell.length_b   1.000
_cell.length_c   1.000
_cell.angle_alpha   90.00
_cell.angle_beta   90.00
_cell.angle_gamma   90.00
#
_symmetry.space_group_name_H-M   'P 1'
#
loop_
_entity.id
_entity.type
_entity.pdbx_description
1 polymer ?
#
loop_
_entity_poly.entity_id
_entity_poly.type
_entity_poly.pdbx_seq_one_letter_code
_entity_poly.pdbx_strand_id
1 'polypeptide(L)'
;MRKVVSCGVVLVAACCSSSQAADPYNPVPVFGPPLTGPGVIPAIEVYGKEFSHDLDYSAMGGADPQQVINWDGHGGTMDGIDYSNTRPNWELDQQVDAIANQRDALFRQLIRDDAHLVYSHDDEVTVYPGGPMTPYKPIVLAPTDPVVLASGQKIGGPAELSVELSGVHTGANIHDYWVPAPGIDRSVELRDVDGVELWGPEPTKEGQEEGVFVGDADKYSLELDFESGASIWNASGTPYLSHSMIVSAVESLLGPIPGHALLPHQNQESRNAIDIDALMVYDTAGDVNIFNDEPVPPSSDEARDQIGRFIGDQEPRDTVIFSIRQIVDELSPDGYYATGSELFVLDSLSGVHFLEHGGHVWDKGYSMSELRMMSDDQEEGFGVIDLNALEAIGEAQEIPVGPCPGDFNGDGLVDLGDYTIWRDNLGSTDESKISSNGYLNGVIDSADYDLWKNNFGHVCMSPLMASSPTSVPEPSTLWMVAAAAGLGLLYHRNA
;
A
#
# COMPACT_ATOMS: atom_id res chain seq x y z
N MET A 1 17.65 -47.75 54.19
CA MET A 1 18.03 -46.83 53.10
C MET A 1 17.38 -47.32 51.81
N ARG A 2 16.20 -46.79 51.46
CA ARG A 2 15.49 -47.10 50.20
C ARG A 2 15.84 -46.01 49.20
N LYS A 3 16.32 -46.40 48.02
CA LYS A 3 16.55 -45.50 46.88
C LYS A 3 15.19 -45.10 46.29
N VAL A 4 14.93 -43.81 46.23
CA VAL A 4 13.82 -43.22 45.45
C VAL A 4 14.43 -42.81 44.11
N VAL A 5 13.90 -43.35 43.02
CA VAL A 5 14.16 -42.90 41.66
C VAL A 5 13.07 -41.88 41.34
N SER A 6 13.45 -40.62 41.16
CA SER A 6 12.54 -39.56 40.69
C SER A 6 12.55 -39.56 39.17
N CYS A 7 11.40 -39.88 38.57
CA CYS A 7 11.17 -39.78 37.13
C CYS A 7 10.72 -38.35 36.83
N GLY A 8 11.54 -37.55 36.15
CA GLY A 8 11.16 -36.22 35.68
C GLY A 8 10.28 -36.34 34.44
N VAL A 9 9.06 -35.81 34.52
CA VAL A 9 8.20 -35.58 33.35
C VAL A 9 8.65 -34.28 32.71
N VAL A 10 9.18 -34.35 31.50
CA VAL A 10 9.38 -33.17 30.64
C VAL A 10 8.05 -32.91 29.94
N LEU A 11 7.36 -31.83 30.31
CA LEU A 11 6.28 -31.29 29.49
C LEU A 11 6.93 -30.56 28.32
N VAL A 12 6.85 -31.15 27.12
CA VAL A 12 7.03 -30.42 25.86
C VAL A 12 5.69 -29.74 25.60
N ALA A 13 5.65 -28.41 25.71
CA ALA A 13 4.53 -27.64 25.20
C ALA A 13 4.59 -27.71 23.68
N ALA A 14 3.71 -28.51 23.08
CA ALA A 14 3.44 -28.41 21.65
C ALA A 14 2.62 -27.13 21.45
N CYS A 15 3.23 -26.09 20.89
CA CYS A 15 2.48 -24.99 20.28
C CYS A 15 1.73 -25.59 19.09
N CYS A 16 0.43 -25.83 19.25
CA CYS A 16 -0.46 -25.98 18.11
C CYS A 16 -0.70 -24.56 17.57
N SER A 17 0.08 -24.14 16.58
CA SER A 17 -0.39 -23.11 15.65
C SER A 17 -1.61 -23.70 14.93
N SER A 18 -2.77 -23.10 15.17
CA SER A 18 -3.93 -23.34 14.33
C SER A 18 -3.59 -22.76 12.95
N SER A 19 -3.33 -23.62 11.96
CA SER A 19 -3.34 -23.20 10.56
C SER A 19 -4.76 -22.76 10.24
N GLN A 20 -5.02 -21.46 10.29
CA GLN A 20 -6.21 -20.90 9.66
C GLN A 20 -6.02 -21.15 8.15
N ALA A 21 -6.99 -21.76 7.50
CA ALA A 21 -6.95 -21.83 6.05
C ALA A 21 -7.01 -20.38 5.55
N ALA A 22 -6.07 -19.99 4.67
CA ALA A 22 -6.08 -18.66 4.08
C ALA A 22 -7.47 -18.38 3.48
N ASP A 23 -8.02 -17.20 3.77
CA ASP A 23 -9.24 -16.76 3.11
C ASP A 23 -8.94 -16.65 1.61
N PRO A 24 -9.78 -17.23 0.73
CA PRO A 24 -9.48 -17.23 -0.69
C PRO A 24 -9.50 -15.80 -1.22
N TYR A 25 -8.41 -15.38 -1.87
CA TYR A 25 -8.36 -14.12 -2.60
C TYR A 25 -9.51 -14.02 -3.61
N ASN A 26 -10.28 -12.94 -3.51
CA ASN A 26 -11.32 -12.62 -4.46
C ASN A 26 -11.02 -11.28 -5.14
N PRO A 27 -10.52 -11.27 -6.40
CA PRO A 27 -10.14 -10.04 -7.08
C PRO A 27 -11.23 -8.98 -7.03
N VAL A 28 -10.84 -7.75 -6.68
CA VAL A 28 -11.75 -6.60 -6.71
C VAL A 28 -11.90 -6.15 -8.17
N PRO A 29 -13.13 -6.01 -8.69
CA PRO A 29 -13.34 -5.62 -10.09
C PRO A 29 -12.87 -4.18 -10.35
N VAL A 30 -12.40 -3.93 -11.57
CA VAL A 30 -12.01 -2.60 -12.03
C VAL A 30 -13.26 -1.84 -12.45
N PHE A 31 -13.61 -0.75 -11.74
CA PHE A 31 -14.81 0.05 -12.01
C PHE A 31 -14.61 1.24 -12.95
N GLY A 32 -13.36 1.52 -13.33
CA GLY A 32 -12.97 2.68 -14.13
C GLY A 32 -11.75 3.36 -13.50
N PRO A 33 -11.27 4.47 -14.07
CA PRO A 33 -10.17 5.22 -13.46
C PRO A 33 -10.57 5.76 -12.07
N PRO A 34 -9.62 5.88 -11.14
CA PRO A 34 -9.87 6.47 -9.83
C PRO A 34 -10.37 7.92 -9.97
N LEU A 35 -11.30 8.29 -9.10
CA LEU A 35 -11.83 9.65 -9.00
C LEU A 35 -11.14 10.43 -7.89
N THR A 36 -10.90 11.71 -8.10
CA THR A 36 -10.55 12.65 -7.02
C THR A 36 -11.80 13.22 -6.40
N GLY A 37 -11.81 13.37 -5.08
CA GLY A 37 -12.85 14.13 -4.41
C GLY A 37 -12.74 14.05 -2.89
N PRO A 38 -13.74 14.56 -2.17
CA PRO A 38 -13.70 14.64 -0.71
C PRO A 38 -13.95 13.31 0.00
N GLY A 39 -14.26 12.24 -0.73
CA GLY A 39 -14.48 10.91 -0.18
C GLY A 39 -13.22 10.04 -0.23
N VAL A 40 -13.13 9.07 0.67
CA VAL A 40 -12.13 8.01 0.64
C VAL A 40 -12.84 6.71 0.23
N ILE A 41 -12.45 6.12 -0.90
CA ILE A 41 -12.97 4.80 -1.30
C ILE A 41 -12.52 3.73 -0.28
N PRO A 42 -13.41 2.82 0.16
CA PRO A 42 -13.01 1.77 1.10
C PRO A 42 -12.11 0.74 0.40
N ALA A 43 -11.15 0.15 1.11
CA ALA A 43 -10.17 -0.80 0.56
C ALA A 43 -10.79 -1.98 -0.20
N ILE A 44 -11.99 -2.41 0.19
CA ILE A 44 -12.80 -3.44 -0.46
C ILE A 44 -13.21 -3.11 -1.90
N GLU A 45 -13.27 -1.83 -2.26
CA GLU A 45 -13.69 -1.34 -3.58
C GLU A 45 -12.49 -0.91 -4.45
N VAL A 46 -11.29 -0.82 -3.86
CA VAL A 46 -10.06 -0.49 -4.57
C VAL A 46 -9.51 -1.76 -5.20
N TYR A 47 -9.24 -1.69 -6.50
CA TYR A 47 -8.78 -2.83 -7.29
C TYR A 47 -7.24 -2.82 -7.43
N GLY A 48 -6.68 -3.97 -7.84
CA GLY A 48 -5.23 -4.25 -7.99
C GLY A 48 -4.39 -3.67 -6.87
N LYS A 49 -4.66 -4.17 -5.66
CA LYS A 49 -3.87 -3.79 -4.50
C LYS A 49 -2.82 -4.85 -4.25
N GLU A 50 -1.60 -4.38 -4.07
CA GLU A 50 -0.47 -5.20 -3.66
C GLU A 50 0.15 -4.65 -2.38
N PHE A 51 0.90 -5.47 -1.67
CA PHE A 51 1.71 -5.03 -0.53
C PHE A 51 2.94 -5.92 -0.31
N SER A 52 3.97 -5.38 0.32
CA SER A 52 5.03 -6.12 1.00
C SER A 52 4.97 -5.87 2.50
N HIS A 53 5.67 -6.69 3.29
CA HIS A 53 5.70 -6.60 4.74
C HIS A 53 7.00 -7.20 5.28
N ASP A 54 7.34 -6.93 6.56
CA ASP A 54 8.61 -7.38 7.14
C ASP A 54 8.85 -8.89 6.94
N LEU A 55 10.07 -9.21 6.53
CA LEU A 55 10.62 -10.53 6.20
C LEU A 55 10.10 -11.21 4.93
N ASP A 56 9.23 -10.56 4.14
CA ASP A 56 8.58 -11.07 2.92
C ASP A 56 8.09 -12.53 3.03
N TYR A 57 6.79 -12.73 3.17
CA TYR A 57 6.18 -14.05 3.27
C TYR A 57 5.30 -14.26 2.04
N SER A 58 5.30 -15.50 1.52
CA SER A 58 4.22 -15.96 0.64
C SER A 58 2.86 -15.78 1.32
N ALA A 59 1.78 -15.73 0.53
CA ALA A 59 0.40 -15.63 1.01
C ALA A 59 -0.04 -16.79 1.93
N MET A 60 0.81 -17.81 2.10
CA MET A 60 0.61 -18.94 3.00
C MET A 60 1.45 -18.85 4.30
N GLY A 61 2.20 -17.76 4.52
CA GLY A 61 2.98 -17.49 5.73
C GLY A 61 4.35 -18.17 5.80
N GLY A 62 4.93 -18.57 4.66
CA GLY A 62 6.29 -19.09 4.55
C GLY A 62 7.23 -18.08 3.92
N ALA A 63 8.42 -17.89 4.50
CA ALA A 63 9.36 -16.85 4.06
C ALA A 63 9.68 -17.05 2.58
N ASP A 64 9.46 -15.99 1.81
CA ASP A 64 9.64 -15.93 0.38
C ASP A 64 10.23 -14.56 0.03
N PRO A 65 11.56 -14.40 0.18
CA PRO A 65 12.28 -13.17 -0.09
C PRO A 65 11.84 -12.53 -1.42
N GLN A 66 11.57 -11.23 -1.44
CA GLN A 66 11.17 -10.47 -2.63
C GLN A 66 9.77 -10.80 -3.20
N GLN A 67 8.92 -11.47 -2.42
CA GLN A 67 7.53 -11.74 -2.78
C GLN A 67 6.61 -10.59 -2.34
N VAL A 68 5.86 -10.06 -3.29
CA VAL A 68 4.76 -9.10 -3.08
C VAL A 68 3.42 -9.85 -3.05
N ILE A 69 2.45 -9.39 -2.26
CA ILE A 69 1.17 -10.07 -2.04
C ILE A 69 0.01 -9.26 -2.60
N ASN A 70 -0.84 -9.91 -3.39
CA ASN A 70 -2.13 -9.38 -3.80
C ASN A 70 -3.14 -9.50 -2.66
N TRP A 71 -3.96 -8.47 -2.43
CA TRP A 71 -4.98 -8.50 -1.39
C TRP A 71 -6.32 -7.89 -1.82
N ASP A 72 -7.42 -8.49 -1.33
CA ASP A 72 -8.77 -8.16 -1.79
C ASP A 72 -9.53 -7.13 -0.93
N GLY A 73 -8.91 -6.61 0.13
CA GLY A 73 -9.56 -5.72 1.09
C GLY A 73 -10.54 -6.41 2.05
N HIS A 74 -10.69 -7.74 1.96
CA HIS A 74 -11.44 -8.59 2.87
C HIS A 74 -10.54 -9.54 3.66
N GLY A 75 -9.21 -9.39 3.57
CA GLY A 75 -8.23 -10.26 4.21
C GLY A 75 -7.91 -11.54 3.44
N GLY A 76 -8.40 -11.70 2.20
CA GLY A 76 -8.00 -12.77 1.29
C GLY A 76 -6.77 -12.35 0.49
N THR A 77 -5.78 -13.22 0.41
CA THR A 77 -4.48 -12.94 -0.22
C THR A 77 -4.04 -14.03 -1.20
N MET A 78 -3.20 -13.65 -2.16
CA MET A 78 -2.49 -14.59 -3.04
C MET A 78 -1.11 -14.04 -3.42
N ASP A 79 -0.18 -14.92 -3.75
CA ASP A 79 1.15 -14.50 -4.23
C ASP A 79 1.00 -13.61 -5.48
N GLY A 80 1.62 -12.44 -5.43
CA GLY A 80 1.75 -11.49 -6.54
C GLY A 80 3.11 -11.62 -7.22
N ILE A 81 3.76 -10.48 -7.47
CA ILE A 81 5.09 -10.45 -8.09
C ILE A 81 6.13 -11.05 -7.17
N ASP A 82 7.02 -11.85 -7.74
CA ASP A 82 8.24 -12.31 -7.08
C ASP A 82 9.44 -11.68 -7.80
N TYR A 83 10.15 -10.77 -7.15
CA TYR A 83 11.37 -10.16 -7.72
C TYR A 83 12.61 -11.04 -7.54
N SER A 84 12.48 -12.24 -6.96
CA SER A 84 13.56 -13.20 -6.86
C SER A 84 14.23 -13.43 -8.21
N ASN A 85 15.55 -13.39 -8.21
CA ASN A 85 16.40 -13.60 -9.39
C ASN A 85 16.33 -12.51 -10.47
N THR A 86 15.57 -11.43 -10.29
CA THR A 86 15.66 -10.26 -11.19
C THR A 86 17.08 -9.67 -11.18
N ARG A 87 17.78 -9.80 -10.05
CA ARG A 87 19.16 -9.34 -9.84
C ARG A 87 20.10 -10.53 -9.57
N PRO A 88 20.45 -11.36 -10.57
CA PRO A 88 21.15 -12.64 -10.38
C PRO A 88 22.60 -12.54 -9.86
N ASN A 89 23.14 -11.33 -9.75
CA ASN A 89 24.48 -11.07 -9.22
C ASN A 89 24.46 -10.56 -7.77
N TRP A 90 23.28 -10.42 -7.17
CA TRP A 90 23.08 -9.99 -5.79
C TRP A 90 22.53 -11.16 -4.97
N GLU A 91 22.76 -11.12 -3.66
CA GLU A 91 22.09 -12.05 -2.75
C GLU A 91 20.59 -11.73 -2.74
N LEU A 92 19.77 -12.77 -2.47
CA LEU A 92 18.34 -12.56 -2.31
C LEU A 92 18.15 -11.77 -1.02
N ASP A 93 17.53 -10.60 -1.19
CA ASP A 93 17.13 -9.76 -0.09
C ASP A 93 15.88 -10.33 0.54
N GLN A 94 15.84 -10.39 1.87
CA GLN A 94 14.69 -10.93 2.58
C GLN A 94 13.54 -9.93 2.69
N GLN A 95 13.74 -8.68 2.24
CA GLN A 95 12.74 -7.63 2.40
C GLN A 95 12.68 -6.70 1.18
N VAL A 96 11.48 -6.55 0.63
CA VAL A 96 11.13 -5.47 -0.30
C VAL A 96 10.59 -4.31 0.52
N ASP A 97 11.39 -3.25 0.55
CA ASP A 97 11.22 -2.13 1.47
C ASP A 97 10.31 -1.02 0.93
N ALA A 98 10.03 -1.06 -0.37
CA ALA A 98 9.01 -0.22 -0.99
C ALA A 98 8.67 -0.80 -2.37
N ILE A 99 7.43 -0.60 -2.80
CA ILE A 99 6.98 -0.93 -4.15
C ILE A 99 6.31 0.30 -4.76
N ALA A 100 6.39 0.40 -6.07
CA ALA A 100 5.60 1.36 -6.83
C ALA A 100 5.39 0.84 -8.24
N ASN A 101 4.29 1.26 -8.85
CA ASN A 101 4.15 1.15 -10.28
C ASN A 101 4.76 2.38 -10.98
N GLN A 102 5.02 2.25 -12.28
CA GLN A 102 5.61 3.34 -13.08
C GLN A 102 4.62 4.49 -13.37
N ARG A 103 3.33 4.37 -13.12
CA ARG A 103 2.33 5.40 -13.46
C ARG A 103 1.33 5.62 -12.34
N ASP A 104 1.84 5.79 -11.12
CA ASP A 104 1.00 5.67 -9.96
C ASP A 104 -0.28 6.46 -10.08
N ALA A 105 -1.36 5.72 -9.85
CA ALA A 105 -2.68 6.27 -9.93
C ALA A 105 -2.76 7.47 -8.98
N LEU A 106 -3.33 8.56 -9.47
CA LEU A 106 -3.48 9.78 -8.69
C LEU A 106 -2.17 10.42 -8.20
N PHE A 107 -0.96 10.01 -8.63
CA PHE A 107 0.30 10.66 -8.24
C PHE A 107 0.28 12.19 -8.40
N ARG A 108 -0.16 12.66 -9.58
CA ARG A 108 -0.29 14.11 -9.86
C ARG A 108 -1.37 14.78 -9.03
N GLN A 109 -2.39 14.03 -8.62
CA GLN A 109 -3.49 14.50 -7.80
C GLN A 109 -3.02 14.59 -6.34
N LEU A 110 -2.19 13.65 -5.88
CA LEU A 110 -1.54 13.68 -4.58
C LEU A 110 -0.64 14.92 -4.46
N ILE A 111 0.23 15.17 -5.44
CA ILE A 111 1.08 16.38 -5.49
C ILE A 111 0.26 17.68 -5.54
N ARG A 112 -0.93 17.65 -6.13
CA ARG A 112 -1.83 18.82 -6.17
C ARG A 112 -2.71 18.94 -4.94
N ASP A 113 -2.58 18.04 -3.97
CA ASP A 113 -3.42 17.95 -2.79
C ASP A 113 -4.92 17.75 -3.13
N ASP A 114 -5.21 17.04 -4.23
CA ASP A 114 -6.57 16.74 -4.73
C ASP A 114 -6.99 15.27 -4.50
N ALA A 115 -6.03 14.37 -4.28
CA ALA A 115 -6.24 12.98 -3.81
C ALA A 115 -5.93 12.87 -2.31
N HIS A 116 -6.07 11.70 -1.71
CA HIS A 116 -5.70 11.44 -0.32
C HIS A 116 -4.42 10.60 -0.26
N LEU A 117 -3.60 10.81 0.76
CA LEU A 117 -2.37 10.05 0.98
C LEU A 117 -2.64 8.87 1.89
N VAL A 118 -2.53 7.65 1.38
CA VAL A 118 -2.50 6.43 2.19
C VAL A 118 -1.06 6.19 2.62
N TYR A 119 -0.86 5.71 3.84
CA TYR A 119 0.46 5.34 4.33
C TYR A 119 0.39 4.27 5.44
N SER A 120 1.48 3.54 5.61
CA SER A 120 1.81 2.77 6.82
C SER A 120 2.96 3.45 7.57
N HIS A 121 3.31 2.90 8.72
CA HIS A 121 4.55 3.28 9.40
C HIS A 121 5.25 2.04 9.94
N ASP A 122 6.55 2.17 10.20
CA ASP A 122 7.42 1.11 10.70
C ASP A 122 6.99 0.64 12.10
N ASP A 123 7.23 -0.63 12.41
CA ASP A 123 7.12 -1.15 13.78
C ASP A 123 8.36 -0.83 14.61
N GLU A 124 9.53 -0.68 13.99
CA GLU A 124 10.81 -0.40 14.64
C GLU A 124 11.16 1.10 14.66
N VAL A 125 10.72 1.81 15.71
CA VAL A 125 10.94 3.26 15.83
C VAL A 125 11.92 3.62 16.94
N THR A 126 12.70 4.69 16.76
CA THR A 126 13.57 5.21 17.81
C THR A 126 12.88 6.28 18.65
N VAL A 127 13.00 6.15 19.98
CA VAL A 127 12.51 7.12 20.96
C VAL A 127 13.62 7.71 21.82
N TYR A 128 13.34 8.87 22.42
CA TYR A 128 14.22 9.60 23.34
C TYR A 128 13.54 9.75 24.70
N PRO A 129 13.68 8.78 25.64
CA PRO A 129 12.87 8.74 26.86
C PRO A 129 13.00 9.96 27.80
N GLY A 130 14.09 10.73 27.72
CA GLY A 130 14.26 11.98 28.48
C GLY A 130 14.52 13.20 27.61
N GLY A 131 14.09 13.16 26.35
CA GLY A 131 14.27 14.23 25.38
C GLY A 131 15.55 14.11 24.55
N PRO A 132 15.79 15.04 23.62
CA PRO A 132 16.70 14.84 22.47
C PRO A 132 18.18 14.71 22.85
N MET A 133 18.55 15.11 24.07
CA MET A 133 19.93 15.01 24.59
C MET A 133 20.13 13.79 25.50
N THR A 134 19.17 12.87 25.53
CA THR A 134 19.30 11.57 26.23
C THR A 134 19.62 10.48 25.23
N PRO A 135 20.28 9.39 25.65
CA PRO A 135 20.51 8.26 24.77
C PRO A 135 19.20 7.78 24.15
N TYR A 136 19.20 7.63 22.84
CA TYR A 136 18.06 7.09 22.13
C TYR A 136 17.84 5.62 22.49
N LYS A 137 16.63 5.14 22.23
CA LYS A 137 16.23 3.76 22.49
C LYS A 137 15.33 3.28 21.34
N PRO A 138 15.73 2.25 20.60
CA PRO A 138 14.83 1.53 19.70
C PRO A 138 13.69 0.88 20.48
N ILE A 139 12.47 0.98 19.95
CA ILE A 139 11.30 0.26 20.44
C ILE A 139 10.60 -0.43 19.28
N VAL A 140 9.87 -1.49 19.60
CA VAL A 140 8.98 -2.17 18.64
C VAL A 140 7.55 -1.84 19.04
N LEU A 141 6.78 -1.29 18.09
CA LEU A 141 5.37 -0.98 18.25
C LEU A 141 4.54 -2.26 18.12
N ALA A 142 3.38 -2.28 18.76
CA ALA A 142 2.47 -3.39 18.58
C ALA A 142 1.75 -3.25 17.23
N PRO A 143 1.69 -4.31 16.38
CA PRO A 143 1.24 -4.20 14.99
C PRO A 143 -0.13 -3.56 14.76
N THR A 144 -1.05 -3.70 15.71
CA THR A 144 -2.46 -3.26 15.58
C THR A 144 -2.91 -2.30 16.68
N ASP A 145 -1.98 -1.84 17.53
CA ASP A 145 -2.32 -0.84 18.55
C ASP A 145 -2.28 0.56 17.92
N PRO A 146 -3.38 1.33 17.96
CA PRO A 146 -3.41 2.66 17.36
C PRO A 146 -2.39 3.61 18.01
N VAL A 147 -1.64 4.33 17.19
CA VAL A 147 -0.69 5.34 17.64
C VAL A 147 -1.40 6.68 17.80
N VAL A 148 -1.24 7.30 18.97
CA VAL A 148 -1.75 8.66 19.23
C VAL A 148 -0.65 9.66 18.94
N LEU A 149 -0.93 10.60 18.03
CA LEU A 149 0.01 11.62 17.59
C LEU A 149 -0.05 12.87 18.47
N ALA A 150 0.99 13.71 18.42
CA ALA A 150 1.08 14.97 19.17
C ALA A 150 0.00 15.97 18.79
N SER A 151 -0.52 15.88 17.56
CA SER A 151 -1.72 16.58 17.09
C SER A 151 -3.00 16.19 17.87
N GLY A 152 -2.96 15.08 18.61
CA GLY A 152 -4.10 14.45 19.28
C GLY A 152 -4.89 13.49 18.39
N GLN A 153 -4.50 13.36 17.12
CA GLN A 153 -5.10 12.44 16.17
C GLN A 153 -4.61 11.02 16.41
N LYS A 154 -5.34 10.04 15.85
CA LYS A 154 -5.01 8.63 15.97
C LYS A 154 -4.85 8.04 14.58
N ILE A 155 -3.82 7.25 14.43
CA ILE A 155 -3.53 6.48 13.22
C ILE A 155 -3.55 5.00 13.58
N GLY A 156 -3.53 4.13 12.58
CA GLY A 156 -3.42 2.68 12.77
C GLY A 156 -2.11 2.28 13.46
N GLY A 157 -1.98 1.00 13.79
CA GLY A 157 -0.67 0.41 14.07
C GLY A 157 0.12 0.16 12.78
N PRO A 158 1.39 -0.31 12.90
CA PRO A 158 2.26 -0.56 11.75
C PRO A 158 1.69 -1.51 10.70
N ALA A 159 0.94 -2.54 11.12
CA ALA A 159 0.31 -3.54 10.23
C ALA A 159 -1.01 -3.07 9.60
N GLU A 160 -1.31 -1.78 9.72
CA GLU A 160 -2.57 -1.18 9.29
C GLU A 160 -2.27 0.03 8.40
N LEU A 161 -3.21 0.39 7.53
CA LEU A 161 -3.05 1.57 6.69
C LEU A 161 -3.89 2.73 7.22
N SER A 162 -3.23 3.88 7.30
CA SER A 162 -3.84 5.16 7.64
C SER A 162 -3.98 6.01 6.39
N VAL A 163 -4.76 7.09 6.48
CA VAL A 163 -4.93 8.04 5.40
C VAL A 163 -4.81 9.46 5.93
N GLU A 164 -4.00 10.29 5.29
CA GLU A 164 -4.12 11.73 5.38
C GLU A 164 -5.08 12.23 4.30
N LEU A 165 -6.09 12.98 4.73
CA LEU A 165 -7.06 13.59 3.84
C LEU A 165 -6.48 14.85 3.19
N SER A 166 -6.91 15.10 1.97
CA SER A 166 -6.42 16.25 1.21
C SER A 166 -6.85 17.55 1.87
N GLY A 167 -5.91 18.49 1.92
CA GLY A 167 -6.10 19.81 2.51
C GLY A 167 -7.11 20.64 1.73
N VAL A 168 -7.19 20.44 0.41
CA VAL A 168 -8.16 21.08 -0.48
C VAL A 168 -9.60 20.71 -0.10
N HIS A 169 -9.85 19.46 0.29
CA HIS A 169 -11.20 18.95 0.57
C HIS A 169 -11.61 19.09 2.04
N THR A 170 -10.67 18.86 2.95
CA THR A 170 -11.01 18.64 4.37
C THR A 170 -10.40 19.67 5.33
N GLY A 171 -9.42 20.44 4.86
CA GLY A 171 -8.58 21.29 5.71
C GLY A 171 -7.29 20.57 6.10
N ALA A 172 -6.39 21.31 6.75
CA ALA A 172 -5.02 20.82 6.92
C ALA A 172 -4.85 19.77 8.03
N ASN A 173 -3.93 18.82 7.82
CA ASN A 173 -3.43 17.86 8.81
C ASN A 173 -4.57 17.03 9.41
N ILE A 174 -5.30 16.31 8.58
CA ILE A 174 -6.41 15.44 9.01
C ILE A 174 -6.08 14.00 8.65
N HIS A 175 -5.83 13.20 9.69
CA HIS A 175 -5.54 11.78 9.56
C HIS A 175 -6.76 10.96 9.98
N ASP A 176 -6.99 9.87 9.28
CA ASP A 176 -7.97 8.87 9.65
C ASP A 176 -7.40 7.47 9.44
N TYR A 177 -8.14 6.49 9.94
CA TYR A 177 -7.87 5.09 9.77
C TYR A 177 -8.52 4.59 8.48
N TRP A 178 -7.77 3.86 7.64
CA TRP A 178 -8.30 3.39 6.37
C TRP A 178 -8.65 1.90 6.36
N VAL A 179 -7.68 1.02 6.65
CA VAL A 179 -7.93 -0.43 6.65
C VAL A 179 -7.23 -1.15 7.82
N PRO A 180 -7.95 -2.05 8.52
CA PRO A 180 -7.35 -2.87 9.58
C PRO A 180 -6.50 -4.00 9.02
N ALA A 181 -5.56 -4.52 9.82
CA ALA A 181 -4.72 -5.66 9.42
C ALA A 181 -5.55 -6.87 8.91
N PRO A 182 -6.66 -7.30 9.55
CA PRO A 182 -7.55 -8.33 9.01
C PRO A 182 -8.33 -7.97 7.74
N GLY A 183 -8.24 -6.73 7.25
CA GLY A 183 -8.69 -6.32 5.93
C GLY A 183 -7.61 -6.49 4.85
N ILE A 184 -6.34 -6.47 5.26
CA ILE A 184 -5.16 -6.69 4.41
C ILE A 184 -4.90 -8.19 4.27
N ASP A 185 -4.58 -8.87 5.37
CA ASP A 185 -4.35 -10.32 5.40
C ASP A 185 -4.88 -10.92 6.73
N ARG A 186 -5.69 -11.99 6.63
CA ARG A 186 -6.18 -12.75 7.80
C ARG A 186 -5.45 -14.06 8.02
N SER A 187 -4.66 -14.49 7.05
CA SER A 187 -3.94 -15.75 7.04
C SER A 187 -2.62 -15.66 7.81
N VAL A 188 -2.01 -14.47 7.86
CA VAL A 188 -0.74 -14.19 8.52
C VAL A 188 -0.88 -13.04 9.53
N GLU A 189 -0.07 -13.07 10.59
CA GLU A 189 0.09 -11.95 11.52
C GLU A 189 1.14 -11.00 10.94
N LEU A 190 0.69 -9.88 10.38
CA LEU A 190 1.55 -8.81 9.88
C LEU A 190 2.22 -8.08 11.05
N ARG A 191 3.49 -7.70 10.88
CA ARG A 191 4.20 -6.81 11.81
C ARG A 191 3.96 -5.37 11.45
N ASP A 192 4.20 -5.08 10.19
CA ASP A 192 4.03 -3.81 9.50
C ASP A 192 3.65 -4.06 8.02
N VAL A 193 3.53 -2.96 7.27
CA VAL A 193 3.43 -2.95 5.82
C VAL A 193 4.59 -2.12 5.31
N ASP A 194 5.47 -2.72 4.49
CA ASP A 194 6.69 -2.12 3.92
C ASP A 194 6.46 -1.51 2.53
N GLY A 195 5.38 -1.90 1.89
CA GLY A 195 5.09 -1.44 0.55
C GLY A 195 3.61 -1.59 0.32
N VAL A 196 3.01 -0.61 -0.35
CA VAL A 196 1.62 -0.67 -0.74
C VAL A 196 1.47 -0.10 -2.13
N GLU A 197 0.68 -0.79 -2.92
CA GLU A 197 0.33 -0.40 -4.27
C GLU A 197 -1.20 -0.44 -4.36
N LEU A 198 -1.82 0.58 -4.95
CA LEU A 198 -3.27 0.72 -5.08
C LEU A 198 -3.61 1.14 -6.51
N TRP A 199 -4.75 0.66 -7.01
CA TRP A 199 -5.28 0.98 -8.34
C TRP A 199 -4.55 0.35 -9.54
N GLY A 200 -3.78 -0.73 -9.34
CA GLY A 200 -3.29 -1.55 -10.44
C GLY A 200 -4.43 -2.31 -11.14
N PRO A 201 -4.34 -2.70 -12.43
CA PRO A 201 -3.13 -3.31 -12.99
C PRO A 201 -2.48 -2.47 -14.09
N GLU A 202 -1.16 -2.55 -14.18
CA GLU A 202 -0.35 -1.77 -15.10
C GLU A 202 -0.03 -2.50 -16.43
N PRO A 203 0.19 -1.74 -17.52
CA PRO A 203 -0.26 -2.10 -18.86
C PRO A 203 0.60 -3.16 -19.56
N THR A 204 -0.04 -4.20 -20.11
CA THR A 204 0.53 -4.88 -21.29
C THR A 204 0.57 -3.90 -22.46
N LYS A 205 1.76 -3.59 -22.99
CA LYS A 205 1.87 -3.01 -24.33
C LYS A 205 2.97 -3.61 -25.22
N GLU A 206 2.84 -3.23 -26.49
CA GLU A 206 2.65 -4.10 -27.65
C GLU A 206 3.94 -4.78 -28.15
N GLY A 207 3.91 -6.12 -28.26
CA GLY A 207 4.99 -6.89 -28.88
C GLY A 207 5.07 -8.40 -28.60
N GLN A 208 4.27 -8.96 -27.68
CA GLN A 208 4.31 -10.40 -27.35
C GLN A 208 2.96 -11.12 -27.45
N GLU A 209 3.03 -12.40 -27.86
CA GLU A 209 1.99 -13.43 -27.69
C GLU A 209 1.89 -13.86 -26.21
N GLU A 210 0.72 -14.38 -25.84
CA GLU A 210 0.22 -14.81 -24.52
C GLU A 210 1.24 -15.45 -23.55
N GLY A 211 1.18 -15.07 -22.25
CA GLY A 211 1.41 -16.05 -21.18
C GLY A 211 2.08 -15.65 -19.86
N VAL A 212 2.52 -14.41 -19.62
CA VAL A 212 3.07 -14.04 -18.31
C VAL A 212 2.44 -12.73 -17.84
N PHE A 213 1.60 -12.85 -16.81
CA PHE A 213 1.32 -11.75 -15.91
C PHE A 213 2.66 -11.35 -15.30
N VAL A 214 3.18 -10.18 -15.66
CA VAL A 214 4.23 -9.49 -14.91
C VAL A 214 3.42 -8.53 -14.06
N GLY A 215 3.48 -8.64 -12.74
CA GLY A 215 2.59 -7.81 -11.91
C GLY A 215 2.90 -6.33 -12.03
N ASP A 216 2.08 -5.58 -11.34
CA ASP A 216 1.82 -4.17 -11.52
C ASP A 216 2.81 -3.25 -10.80
N ALA A 217 3.38 -3.67 -9.67
CA ALA A 217 4.59 -3.03 -9.16
C ALA A 217 5.80 -3.32 -10.09
N ASP A 218 6.36 -2.28 -10.71
CA ASP A 218 7.49 -2.43 -11.63
C ASP A 218 8.76 -1.69 -11.18
N LYS A 219 8.65 -0.96 -10.06
CA LYS A 219 9.75 -0.37 -9.30
C LYS A 219 9.69 -0.89 -7.86
N TYR A 220 10.86 -1.09 -7.28
CA TYR A 220 10.97 -1.51 -5.89
C TYR A 220 12.25 -0.99 -5.23
N SER A 221 12.18 -0.80 -3.92
CA SER A 221 13.32 -0.64 -3.02
C SER A 221 13.55 -1.96 -2.26
N LEU A 222 14.69 -2.06 -1.59
CA LEU A 222 15.07 -3.19 -0.77
C LEU A 222 15.71 -2.66 0.49
N GLU A 223 15.62 -3.47 1.54
CA GLU A 223 16.29 -3.14 2.79
C GLU A 223 17.81 -3.05 2.54
N LEU A 224 18.46 -1.97 3.00
CA LEU A 224 19.89 -1.73 2.82
C LEU A 224 20.36 -1.59 1.35
N ASP A 225 19.63 -0.76 0.63
CA ASP A 225 19.82 -0.48 -0.79
C ASP A 225 21.25 -0.03 -1.20
N PHE A 226 22.01 0.55 -0.28
CA PHE A 226 23.35 1.12 -0.51
C PHE A 226 24.38 0.06 -0.92
N GLU A 227 24.26 -1.18 -0.44
CA GLU A 227 25.17 -2.27 -0.80
C GLU A 227 25.13 -2.52 -2.30
N SER A 228 23.92 -2.38 -2.85
CA SER A 228 23.57 -2.54 -4.25
C SER A 228 24.04 -1.38 -5.13
N GLY A 229 24.23 -0.20 -4.51
CA GLY A 229 24.51 1.06 -5.19
C GLY A 229 23.29 1.66 -5.90
N ALA A 230 22.12 1.06 -5.73
CA ALA A 230 20.86 1.47 -6.31
C ALA A 230 19.77 1.46 -5.24
N SER A 231 19.02 2.55 -5.16
CA SER A 231 17.90 2.70 -4.24
C SER A 231 16.58 2.25 -4.83
N ILE A 232 16.40 2.50 -6.12
CA ILE A 232 15.18 2.09 -6.82
C ILE A 232 15.61 1.22 -7.98
N TRP A 233 15.13 -0.02 -7.94
CA TRP A 233 15.28 -0.99 -9.00
C TRP A 233 14.07 -0.95 -9.91
N ASN A 234 14.27 -1.24 -11.20
CA ASN A 234 13.16 -1.61 -12.07
C ASN A 234 13.04 -3.14 -12.15
N ALA A 235 11.88 -3.62 -12.58
CA ALA A 235 11.56 -5.04 -12.72
C ALA A 235 12.53 -5.80 -13.64
N SER A 236 13.24 -5.11 -14.54
CA SER A 236 14.28 -5.72 -15.39
C SER A 236 15.58 -6.05 -14.63
N GLY A 237 15.67 -5.67 -13.36
CA GLY A 237 16.84 -5.87 -12.50
C GLY A 237 17.97 -4.87 -12.78
N THR A 238 17.64 -3.70 -13.34
CA THR A 238 18.60 -2.60 -13.52
C THR A 238 18.27 -1.43 -12.60
N PRO A 239 19.26 -0.62 -12.17
CA PRO A 239 18.99 0.55 -11.36
C PRO A 239 18.15 1.58 -12.12
N TYR A 240 16.99 1.93 -11.58
CA TYR A 240 16.19 3.07 -12.06
C TYR A 240 16.73 4.37 -11.47
N LEU A 241 16.97 4.41 -10.16
CA LEU A 241 17.68 5.47 -9.47
C LEU A 241 18.84 4.91 -8.66
N SER A 242 20.04 5.48 -8.87
CA SER A 242 21.21 5.09 -8.08
C SER A 242 21.12 5.62 -6.66
N HIS A 243 21.70 4.89 -5.70
CA HIS A 243 21.79 5.33 -4.31
C HIS A 243 22.41 6.72 -4.19
N SER A 244 23.46 6.98 -4.97
CA SER A 244 24.12 8.29 -4.98
C SER A 244 23.23 9.46 -5.40
N MET A 245 22.21 9.21 -6.24
CA MET A 245 21.24 10.23 -6.66
C MET A 245 20.24 10.52 -5.54
N ILE A 246 19.72 9.48 -4.88
CA ILE A 246 18.82 9.62 -3.72
C ILE A 246 19.52 10.37 -2.59
N VAL A 247 20.75 9.97 -2.23
CA VAL A 247 21.52 10.69 -1.22
C VAL A 247 21.72 12.15 -1.60
N SER A 248 22.02 12.45 -2.87
CA SER A 248 22.21 13.83 -3.31
C SER A 248 20.91 14.64 -3.24
N ALA A 249 19.76 14.01 -3.48
CA ALA A 249 18.45 14.64 -3.34
C ALA A 249 18.16 14.96 -1.87
N VAL A 250 18.33 13.99 -0.97
CA VAL A 250 18.13 14.18 0.48
C VAL A 250 19.07 15.28 1.02
N GLU A 251 20.36 15.23 0.71
CA GLU A 251 21.34 16.23 1.16
C GLU A 251 21.06 17.64 0.58
N SER A 252 20.31 17.75 -0.52
CA SER A 252 19.94 19.05 -1.09
C SER A 252 18.90 19.78 -0.24
N LEU A 253 18.05 19.05 0.50
CA LEU A 253 17.03 19.62 1.38
C LEU A 253 17.49 19.64 2.85
N LEU A 254 18.07 18.56 3.34
CA LEU A 254 18.48 18.41 4.74
C LEU A 254 19.91 18.88 5.03
N GLY A 255 20.70 19.13 3.99
CA GLY A 255 22.13 19.37 4.10
C GLY A 255 22.94 18.07 4.21
N PRO A 256 24.28 18.14 4.18
CA PRO A 256 25.13 16.95 4.18
C PRO A 256 24.91 16.09 5.42
N ILE A 257 24.82 14.77 5.24
CA ILE A 257 24.64 13.86 6.35
C ILE A 257 25.88 13.86 7.26
N PRO A 258 25.73 14.11 8.57
CA PRO A 258 26.84 14.08 9.49
C PRO A 258 27.51 12.70 9.55
N GLY A 259 28.83 12.65 9.71
CA GLY A 259 29.56 11.37 9.77
C GLY A 259 29.27 10.50 10.99
N HIS A 260 28.50 11.01 11.95
CA HIS A 260 28.02 10.31 13.15
C HIS A 260 26.50 10.12 13.14
N ALA A 261 25.82 10.56 12.09
CA ALA A 261 24.43 10.21 11.88
C ALA A 261 24.37 8.73 11.52
N LEU A 262 23.44 8.03 12.15
CA LEU A 262 23.39 6.58 12.17
C LEU A 262 21.97 6.09 11.91
N LEU A 263 21.90 4.97 11.20
CA LEU A 263 20.70 4.17 11.02
C LEU A 263 20.65 3.13 12.15
N PRO A 264 19.80 3.31 13.18
CA PRO A 264 19.95 2.60 14.45
C PRO A 264 19.78 1.08 14.33
N HIS A 265 18.90 0.65 13.44
CA HIS A 265 18.44 -0.73 13.33
C HIS A 265 19.42 -1.59 12.53
N GLN A 266 20.00 -1.04 11.46
CA GLN A 266 20.96 -1.78 10.63
C GLN A 266 22.43 -1.36 10.85
N ASN A 267 22.70 -0.46 11.81
CA ASN A 267 24.03 -0.01 12.21
C ASN A 267 24.86 0.54 11.02
N GLN A 268 24.19 1.29 10.14
CA GLN A 268 24.84 2.06 9.07
C GLN A 268 25.09 3.50 9.51
N GLU A 269 26.09 4.15 8.91
CA GLU A 269 26.46 5.52 9.25
C GLU A 269 26.65 6.37 7.99
N SER A 270 26.59 7.69 8.16
CA SER A 270 26.85 8.65 7.08
C SER A 270 25.92 8.40 5.88
N ARG A 271 26.41 8.59 4.64
CA ARG A 271 25.63 8.44 3.42
C ARG A 271 25.02 7.05 3.22
N ASN A 272 25.53 6.01 3.89
CA ASN A 272 24.99 4.65 3.79
C ASN A 272 23.76 4.44 4.69
N ALA A 273 23.44 5.40 5.56
CA ALA A 273 22.24 5.37 6.39
C ALA A 273 20.98 5.81 5.63
N ILE A 274 21.10 6.24 4.38
CA ILE A 274 19.97 6.57 3.51
C ILE A 274 19.52 5.26 2.87
N ASP A 275 18.27 4.89 3.16
CA ASP A 275 17.56 3.68 2.72
C ASP A 275 16.10 4.09 2.45
N ILE A 276 15.45 3.57 1.41
CA ILE A 276 14.08 3.99 1.02
C ILE A 276 13.03 3.01 1.57
N ASP A 277 12.03 3.55 2.26
CA ASP A 277 10.97 2.77 2.93
C ASP A 277 9.58 2.97 2.34
N ALA A 278 9.40 3.96 1.47
CA ALA A 278 8.14 4.18 0.82
C ALA A 278 8.40 4.82 -0.54
N LEU A 279 7.61 4.44 -1.53
CA LEU A 279 7.88 4.80 -2.91
C LEU A 279 6.58 4.99 -3.67
N MET A 280 6.56 6.02 -4.49
CA MET A 280 5.69 6.16 -5.64
C MET A 280 6.52 6.66 -6.83
N VAL A 281 6.23 6.19 -8.04
CA VAL A 281 6.88 6.56 -9.29
C VAL A 281 5.85 7.03 -10.34
N TYR A 282 6.20 8.13 -10.99
CA TYR A 282 5.48 8.69 -12.12
C TYR A 282 6.41 8.78 -13.34
N ASP A 283 6.24 7.84 -14.24
CA ASP A 283 6.93 7.57 -15.51
C ASP A 283 5.87 7.10 -16.53
N THR A 284 5.32 8.06 -17.26
CA THR A 284 4.20 7.80 -18.19
C THR A 284 4.62 7.79 -19.66
N ALA A 285 5.88 8.10 -19.97
CA ALA A 285 6.38 8.24 -21.33
C ALA A 285 7.80 7.67 -21.42
N GLY A 286 8.22 7.24 -22.61
CA GLY A 286 9.62 6.84 -22.80
C GLY A 286 9.99 5.43 -22.34
N ASP A 287 11.26 5.25 -21.95
CA ASP A 287 11.80 3.96 -21.48
C ASP A 287 11.61 3.80 -19.97
N VAL A 288 10.71 2.87 -19.62
CA VAL A 288 10.32 2.49 -18.25
C VAL A 288 11.48 2.12 -17.32
N ASN A 289 12.67 1.88 -17.87
CA ASN A 289 13.85 1.48 -17.13
C ASN A 289 14.80 2.64 -16.82
N ILE A 290 14.56 3.85 -17.36
CA ILE A 290 15.53 4.96 -17.29
C ILE A 290 14.86 6.20 -16.72
N PHE A 291 15.27 6.61 -15.52
CA PHE A 291 14.84 7.87 -14.93
C PHE A 291 15.38 9.08 -15.70
N ASN A 292 14.54 9.74 -16.50
CA ASN A 292 14.96 10.85 -17.35
C ASN A 292 13.85 11.87 -17.69
N ASP A 293 14.23 12.92 -18.42
CA ASP A 293 13.28 13.87 -19.02
C ASP A 293 13.09 13.46 -20.48
N GLU A 294 11.90 12.98 -20.81
CA GLU A 294 11.63 12.43 -22.13
C GLU A 294 11.28 13.56 -23.11
N PRO A 295 12.06 13.79 -24.18
CA PRO A 295 11.84 14.90 -25.07
C PRO A 295 10.52 14.73 -25.83
N VAL A 296 9.52 15.55 -25.50
CA VAL A 296 8.33 15.71 -26.33
C VAL A 296 8.77 16.24 -27.70
N PRO A 297 8.49 15.54 -28.83
CA PRO A 297 8.80 16.08 -30.14
C PRO A 297 8.13 17.45 -30.33
N PRO A 298 8.82 18.45 -30.90
CA PRO A 298 8.37 19.86 -30.95
C PRO A 298 7.16 20.15 -31.88
N SER A 299 6.37 19.13 -32.21
CA SER A 299 5.06 19.26 -32.84
C SER A 299 4.00 18.67 -31.92
N SER A 300 3.30 19.56 -31.23
CA SER A 300 2.29 19.34 -30.17
C SER A 300 0.99 18.65 -30.63
N ASP A 301 1.10 17.64 -31.51
CA ASP A 301 0.03 16.70 -31.88
C ASP A 301 0.51 15.23 -31.74
N GLU A 302 1.65 14.97 -31.08
CA GLU A 302 2.26 13.62 -31.03
C GLU A 302 2.83 13.20 -29.66
N ALA A 303 2.80 14.04 -28.63
CA ALA A 303 3.18 13.63 -27.28
C ALA A 303 2.21 12.55 -26.81
N ARG A 304 2.67 11.30 -26.77
CA ARG A 304 1.84 10.16 -26.41
C ARG A 304 2.46 9.43 -25.21
N ASP A 305 1.64 9.04 -24.25
CA ASP A 305 2.07 8.17 -23.15
C ASP A 305 2.54 6.81 -23.71
N GLN A 306 3.14 5.94 -22.89
CA GLN A 306 3.56 4.63 -23.39
C GLN A 306 2.35 3.76 -23.81
N ILE A 307 1.10 4.23 -23.61
CA ILE A 307 -0.14 3.68 -24.17
C ILE A 307 -0.73 4.46 -25.36
N GLY A 308 0.02 5.34 -26.00
CA GLY A 308 -0.40 6.00 -27.23
C GLY A 308 -1.46 7.09 -27.04
N ARG A 309 -1.90 7.42 -25.81
CA ARG A 309 -2.82 8.52 -25.53
C ARG A 309 -2.07 9.84 -25.49
N PHE A 310 -2.72 10.91 -25.93
CA PHE A 310 -2.12 12.23 -25.93
C PHE A 310 -1.82 12.71 -24.50
N ILE A 311 -0.55 12.93 -24.18
CA ILE A 311 -0.12 13.69 -23.01
C ILE A 311 -0.16 15.16 -23.44
N GLY A 312 -0.92 16.01 -22.75
CA GLY A 312 -0.94 17.46 -23.04
C GLY A 312 0.43 18.13 -22.84
N ASP A 313 0.49 19.45 -22.92
CA ASP A 313 1.71 20.28 -22.83
C ASP A 313 2.47 20.22 -21.46
N GLN A 314 2.27 19.18 -20.64
CA GLN A 314 3.05 18.93 -19.44
C GLN A 314 4.26 18.08 -19.81
N GLU A 315 5.47 18.58 -19.58
CA GLU A 315 6.73 17.84 -19.77
C GLU A 315 6.63 16.50 -19.03
N PRO A 316 6.71 15.35 -19.71
CA PRO A 316 6.65 14.04 -19.09
C PRO A 316 8.00 13.78 -18.43
N ARG A 317 8.16 14.36 -17.24
CA ARG A 317 9.32 14.16 -16.39
C ARG A 317 9.05 13.00 -15.47
N ASP A 318 10.00 12.08 -15.44
CA ASP A 318 10.00 11.06 -14.41
C ASP A 318 10.11 11.75 -13.05
N THR A 319 9.22 11.37 -12.16
CA THR A 319 9.13 11.93 -10.82
C THR A 319 8.92 10.81 -9.84
N VAL A 320 9.58 10.86 -8.69
CA VAL A 320 9.38 9.91 -7.60
C VAL A 320 8.99 10.65 -6.33
N ILE A 321 8.10 10.04 -5.53
CA ILE A 321 7.85 10.42 -4.14
C ILE A 321 8.42 9.30 -3.28
N PHE A 322 9.16 9.64 -2.22
CA PHE A 322 9.72 8.63 -1.34
C PHE A 322 9.90 9.13 0.10
N SER A 323 9.88 8.21 1.06
CA SER A 323 10.44 8.39 2.40
C SER A 323 11.80 7.69 2.50
N ILE A 324 12.49 7.87 3.63
CA ILE A 324 13.73 7.17 3.95
C ILE A 324 13.67 6.69 5.41
N ARG A 325 14.46 5.67 5.78
CA ARG A 325 14.55 5.25 7.20
C ARG A 325 14.91 6.40 8.12
N GLN A 326 14.46 6.28 9.36
CA GLN A 326 14.82 7.18 10.44
C GLN A 326 16.33 7.18 10.71
N ILE A 327 16.95 8.35 10.52
CA ILE A 327 18.38 8.56 10.76
C ILE A 327 18.57 9.40 12.02
N VAL A 328 19.20 8.80 13.02
CA VAL A 328 19.50 9.43 14.30
C VAL A 328 20.77 10.28 14.20
N ASP A 329 20.74 11.47 14.79
CA ASP A 329 21.89 12.31 15.05
C ASP A 329 21.85 12.79 16.50
N GLU A 330 22.63 12.14 17.37
CA GLU A 330 22.73 12.47 18.80
C GLU A 330 23.27 13.88 19.08
N LEU A 331 23.90 14.53 18.09
CA LEU A 331 24.37 15.92 18.21
C LEU A 331 23.34 16.92 17.69
N SER A 332 22.30 16.46 17.00
CA SER A 332 21.18 17.30 16.60
C SER A 332 20.37 17.73 17.83
N PRO A 333 19.96 19.01 17.95
CA PRO A 333 19.11 19.47 19.06
C PRO A 333 17.77 18.75 19.17
N ASP A 334 17.35 18.09 18.11
CA ASP A 334 16.09 17.37 18.00
C ASP A 334 16.28 15.84 17.90
N GLY A 335 17.52 15.36 17.97
CA GLY A 335 17.89 13.94 17.98
C GLY A 335 17.98 13.27 16.61
N TYR A 336 17.43 13.87 15.56
CA TYR A 336 17.37 13.26 14.23
C TYR A 336 18.21 14.03 13.21
N TYR A 337 18.75 13.34 12.21
CA TYR A 337 19.06 13.95 10.93
C TYR A 337 17.78 13.99 10.07
N ALA A 338 17.15 12.82 9.90
CA ALA A 338 15.85 12.61 9.27
C ALA A 338 14.95 11.82 10.23
N THR A 339 13.68 12.20 10.34
CA THR A 339 12.70 11.49 11.18
C THR A 339 12.17 10.22 10.54
N GLY A 340 12.31 10.13 9.21
CA GLY A 340 11.75 9.07 8.36
C GLY A 340 10.30 9.31 7.94
N SER A 341 9.66 10.33 8.53
CA SER A 341 8.37 10.86 8.08
C SER A 341 8.45 11.93 7.00
N GLU A 342 9.65 12.33 6.57
CA GLU A 342 9.80 13.30 5.48
C GLU A 342 9.46 12.67 4.14
N LEU A 343 8.61 13.33 3.34
CA LEU A 343 8.28 12.88 1.99
C LEU A 343 8.96 13.76 0.95
N PHE A 344 9.91 13.17 0.23
CA PHE A 344 10.71 13.82 -0.79
C PHE A 344 10.05 13.65 -2.15
N VAL A 345 10.04 14.69 -2.96
CA VAL A 345 9.65 14.66 -4.37
C VAL A 345 10.88 14.98 -5.21
N LEU A 346 11.31 14.04 -6.05
CA LEU A 346 12.46 14.16 -6.94
C LEU A 346 12.02 14.05 -8.39
N ASP A 347 12.27 15.09 -9.20
CA ASP A 347 12.09 15.05 -10.65
C ASP A 347 13.40 14.81 -11.41
N SER A 348 13.28 14.33 -12.66
CA SER A 348 14.41 13.99 -13.52
C SER A 348 15.30 15.17 -13.95
N LEU A 349 14.86 16.42 -13.74
CA LEU A 349 15.69 17.62 -13.89
C LEU A 349 16.40 18.02 -12.59
N SER A 350 16.43 17.13 -11.60
CA SER A 350 17.01 17.35 -10.27
C SER A 350 16.29 18.43 -9.45
N GLY A 351 15.01 18.69 -9.75
CA GLY A 351 14.15 19.41 -8.82
C GLY A 351 13.86 18.53 -7.61
N VAL A 352 14.19 19.01 -6.42
CA VAL A 352 13.93 18.31 -5.16
C VAL A 352 13.17 19.25 -4.22
N HIS A 353 12.09 18.76 -3.64
CA HIS A 353 11.28 19.47 -2.65
C HIS A 353 10.58 18.45 -1.73
N PHE A 354 10.02 18.92 -0.62
CA PHE A 354 9.13 18.10 0.19
C PHE A 354 7.72 18.11 -0.41
N LEU A 355 6.98 17.02 -0.21
CA LEU A 355 5.59 16.91 -0.65
C LEU A 355 4.73 17.98 0.06
N GLU A 356 4.02 18.80 -0.71
CA GLU A 356 2.95 19.66 -0.20
C GLU A 356 1.63 18.88 -0.29
N HIS A 357 1.13 18.39 0.84
CA HIS A 357 -0.07 17.58 0.91
C HIS A 357 -0.78 17.78 2.24
N GLY A 358 -2.09 17.49 2.29
CA GLY A 358 -2.86 17.64 3.52
C GLY A 358 -2.88 19.08 4.02
N GLY A 359 -2.72 20.08 3.14
CA GLY A 359 -2.63 21.49 3.50
C GLY A 359 -1.38 21.89 4.30
N HIS A 360 -0.33 21.07 4.32
CA HIS A 360 0.97 21.36 4.92
C HIS A 360 2.12 20.81 4.07
N VAL A 361 3.35 20.88 4.60
CA VAL A 361 4.55 20.36 3.94
C VAL A 361 5.08 19.21 4.78
N TRP A 362 5.28 18.05 4.16
CA TRP A 362 5.83 16.83 4.78
C TRP A 362 7.34 16.93 4.98
N ASP A 363 7.75 17.92 5.79
CA ASP A 363 9.13 18.14 6.19
C ASP A 363 9.39 17.68 7.64
N LYS A 364 10.66 17.74 8.05
CA LYS A 364 11.07 17.41 9.42
C LYS A 364 10.37 18.27 10.48
N GLY A 365 10.08 19.53 10.16
CA GLY A 365 9.42 20.46 11.06
C GLY A 365 8.00 20.00 11.40
N TYR A 366 7.22 19.67 10.38
CA TYR A 366 5.89 19.09 10.51
C TYR A 366 5.93 17.77 11.29
N SER A 367 6.82 16.85 10.91
CA SER A 367 6.98 15.54 11.56
C SER A 367 7.25 15.70 13.07
N MET A 368 8.11 16.66 13.42
CA MET A 368 8.44 16.97 14.81
C MET A 368 7.35 17.72 15.58
N SER A 369 6.38 18.35 14.92
CA SER A 369 5.25 19.00 15.62
C SER A 369 4.01 18.12 15.70
N GLU A 370 3.70 17.38 14.64
CA GLU A 370 2.39 16.75 14.45
C GLU A 370 2.46 15.23 14.53
N LEU A 371 3.53 14.60 14.03
CA LEU A 371 3.68 13.14 13.91
C LEU A 371 4.43 12.48 15.08
N ARG A 372 4.79 13.24 16.12
CA ARG A 372 5.37 12.66 17.33
C ARG A 372 4.36 11.73 18.01
N MET A 373 4.83 10.56 18.40
CA MET A 373 4.04 9.63 19.21
C MET A 373 3.88 10.16 20.63
N MET A 374 2.66 10.16 21.14
CA MET A 374 2.38 10.43 22.54
C MET A 374 2.45 9.14 23.35
N SER A 375 3.26 9.12 24.41
CA SER A 375 3.24 8.06 25.42
C SER A 375 2.15 8.30 26.47
N ASP A 376 1.50 7.22 26.93
CA ASP A 376 0.58 7.24 28.07
C ASP A 376 1.28 7.70 29.37
N ASP A 377 2.55 7.32 29.52
CA ASP A 377 3.42 7.76 30.60
C ASP A 377 4.06 9.09 30.20
N GLN A 378 3.53 10.20 30.73
CA GLN A 378 3.95 11.60 30.53
C GLN A 378 5.39 11.92 31.01
N GLU A 379 6.35 11.04 30.75
CA GLU A 379 7.78 11.35 30.84
C GLU A 379 8.18 12.22 29.64
N GLU A 380 9.23 13.04 29.79
CA GLU A 380 9.67 14.09 28.85
C GLU A 380 10.20 13.56 27.49
N GLY A 381 9.86 12.32 27.12
CA GLY A 381 10.33 11.65 25.93
C GLY A 381 9.42 11.81 24.71
N PHE A 382 9.97 11.46 23.55
CA PHE A 382 9.26 11.48 22.27
C PHE A 382 9.89 10.46 21.32
N GLY A 383 9.12 10.04 20.32
CA GLY A 383 9.62 9.51 19.06
C GLY A 383 8.72 10.00 17.95
N VAL A 384 9.17 9.84 16.71
CA VAL A 384 8.37 10.14 15.51
C VAL A 384 8.14 8.82 14.79
N ILE A 385 6.95 8.66 14.21
CA ILE A 385 6.68 7.53 13.32
C ILE A 385 7.66 7.56 12.14
N ASP A 386 7.94 6.40 11.57
CA ASP A 386 8.78 6.27 10.37
C ASP A 386 7.89 5.76 9.24
N LEU A 387 7.83 6.45 8.10
CA LEU A 387 6.86 6.10 7.06
C LEU A 387 7.42 4.96 6.22
N ASN A 388 6.65 3.87 6.17
CA ASN A 388 7.11 2.58 5.64
C ASN A 388 6.27 2.09 4.45
N ALA A 389 5.30 2.87 3.99
CA ALA A 389 4.60 2.68 2.74
C ALA A 389 3.82 3.95 2.43
N LEU A 390 3.62 4.27 1.16
CA LEU A 390 2.79 5.39 0.76
C LEU A 390 2.10 5.10 -0.57
N GLU A 391 0.87 5.58 -0.74
CA GLU A 391 0.14 5.51 -2.00
C GLU A 391 -0.97 6.57 -2.04
N ALA A 392 -1.61 6.79 -3.19
CA ALA A 392 -2.73 7.71 -3.32
C ALA A 392 -4.08 7.00 -3.39
N ILE A 393 -5.06 7.57 -2.70
CA ILE A 393 -6.44 7.10 -2.74
C ILE A 393 -7.42 8.21 -3.12
N GLY A 394 -8.44 7.82 -3.87
CA GLY A 394 -9.49 8.69 -4.38
C GLY A 394 -10.80 8.53 -3.64
N GLU A 395 -11.86 9.06 -4.25
CA GLU A 395 -13.23 8.86 -3.82
C GLU A 395 -13.87 7.64 -4.47
N ALA A 396 -14.88 7.09 -3.80
CA ALA A 396 -15.72 6.05 -4.38
C ALA A 396 -16.50 6.63 -5.56
N GLN A 397 -16.51 5.92 -6.68
CA GLN A 397 -17.41 6.25 -7.78
C GLN A 397 -18.85 6.00 -7.33
N GLU A 398 -19.70 7.03 -7.30
CA GLU A 398 -21.15 6.83 -7.11
C GLU A 398 -21.71 6.09 -8.33
N ILE A 399 -21.68 4.76 -8.26
CA ILE A 399 -22.22 3.90 -9.29
C ILE A 399 -23.73 3.73 -9.05
N PRO A 400 -24.61 4.31 -9.87
CA PRO A 400 -26.04 4.22 -9.66
C PRO A 400 -26.53 2.82 -10.04
N VAL A 401 -26.55 1.87 -9.08
CA VAL A 401 -27.10 0.51 -9.23
C VAL A 401 -26.99 -0.03 -10.68
N GLY A 402 -25.74 -0.21 -11.13
CA GLY A 402 -25.30 -0.44 -12.52
C GLY A 402 -24.14 0.51 -12.83
N PRO A 403 -22.98 0.09 -13.40
CA PRO A 403 -22.75 -0.94 -14.43
C PRO A 403 -21.94 -2.17 -13.95
N CYS A 404 -21.75 -3.12 -14.87
CA CYS A 404 -20.82 -4.24 -14.74
C CYS A 404 -19.62 -3.98 -15.68
N PRO A 405 -18.53 -3.37 -15.21
CA PRO A 405 -17.40 -3.03 -16.06
C PRO A 405 -16.87 -4.24 -16.84
N GLY A 406 -16.68 -4.08 -18.16
CA GLY A 406 -16.31 -5.17 -19.05
C GLY A 406 -17.47 -6.00 -19.61
N ASP A 407 -18.68 -5.94 -19.02
CA ASP A 407 -19.89 -6.62 -19.54
C ASP A 407 -20.52 -5.77 -20.65
N PHE A 408 -19.89 -5.77 -21.82
CA PHE A 408 -20.30 -4.95 -22.95
C PHE A 408 -21.63 -5.37 -23.56
N ASN A 409 -22.08 -6.60 -23.30
CA ASN A 409 -23.35 -7.11 -23.78
C ASN A 409 -24.51 -6.92 -22.77
N GLY A 410 -24.20 -6.65 -21.50
CA GLY A 410 -25.15 -6.32 -20.43
C GLY A 410 -25.85 -7.52 -19.80
N ASP A 411 -25.28 -8.73 -19.90
CA ASP A 411 -25.90 -9.96 -19.37
C ASP A 411 -25.48 -10.30 -17.93
N GLY A 412 -24.60 -9.48 -17.33
CA GLY A 412 -24.13 -9.61 -15.96
C GLY A 412 -22.94 -10.55 -15.79
N LEU A 413 -22.35 -11.05 -16.88
CA LEU A 413 -21.13 -11.86 -16.87
C LEU A 413 -20.13 -11.27 -17.86
N VAL A 414 -18.91 -10.99 -17.39
CA VAL A 414 -17.83 -10.55 -18.27
C VAL A 414 -17.18 -11.77 -18.92
N ASP A 415 -17.44 -12.02 -20.21
CA ASP A 415 -16.90 -13.18 -20.94
C ASP A 415 -16.51 -12.88 -22.40
N LEU A 416 -16.27 -13.93 -23.20
CA LEU A 416 -15.87 -13.78 -24.60
C LEU A 416 -16.97 -13.15 -25.50
N GLY A 417 -18.23 -13.17 -25.07
CA GLY A 417 -19.32 -12.47 -25.71
C GLY A 417 -19.05 -10.96 -25.74
N ASP A 418 -18.58 -10.39 -24.64
CA ASP A 418 -18.26 -8.96 -24.53
C ASP A 418 -17.11 -8.56 -25.45
N TYR A 419 -16.06 -9.38 -25.54
CA TYR A 419 -14.95 -9.14 -26.47
C TYR A 419 -15.43 -8.93 -27.90
N THR A 420 -16.43 -9.69 -28.35
CA THR A 420 -16.97 -9.52 -29.71
C THR A 420 -17.70 -8.18 -29.88
N ILE A 421 -18.42 -7.73 -28.85
CA ILE A 421 -19.09 -6.42 -28.83
C ILE A 421 -18.07 -5.28 -28.88
N TRP A 422 -16.99 -5.35 -28.10
CA TRP A 422 -15.89 -4.38 -28.19
C TRP A 422 -15.28 -4.34 -29.59
N ARG A 423 -14.92 -5.52 -30.12
CA ARG A 423 -14.20 -5.60 -31.39
C ARG A 423 -15.03 -5.08 -32.57
N ASP A 424 -16.34 -5.32 -32.58
CA ASP A 424 -17.25 -4.83 -33.61
C ASP A 424 -17.45 -3.31 -33.58
N ASN A 425 -17.15 -2.68 -32.43
CA ASN A 425 -17.37 -1.24 -32.20
C ASN A 425 -16.09 -0.43 -32.00
N LEU A 426 -14.90 -1.03 -32.17
CA LEU A 426 -13.60 -0.38 -32.04
C LEU A 426 -13.51 0.90 -32.90
N GLY A 427 -13.15 2.01 -32.26
CA GLY A 427 -13.03 3.34 -32.85
C GLY A 427 -14.33 4.16 -32.89
N SER A 428 -15.43 3.64 -32.34
CA SER A 428 -16.70 4.36 -32.23
C SER A 428 -16.69 5.31 -31.02
N THR A 429 -17.14 6.55 -31.18
CA THR A 429 -17.30 7.55 -30.09
C THR A 429 -18.66 7.43 -29.37
N ASP A 430 -19.26 6.24 -29.40
CA ASP A 430 -20.60 5.99 -28.88
C ASP A 430 -20.52 4.83 -27.90
N GLU A 431 -20.26 5.16 -26.64
CA GLU A 431 -20.09 4.22 -25.52
C GLU A 431 -21.34 3.38 -25.24
N SER A 432 -22.51 3.80 -25.73
CA SER A 432 -23.73 3.00 -25.58
C SER A 432 -23.68 1.67 -26.33
N LYS A 433 -22.76 1.53 -27.30
CA LYS A 433 -22.56 0.30 -28.07
C LYS A 433 -21.88 -0.82 -27.30
N ILE A 434 -21.19 -0.48 -26.21
CA ILE A 434 -20.64 -1.44 -25.24
C ILE A 434 -21.42 -1.34 -23.92
N SER A 435 -22.72 -1.08 -24.00
CA SER A 435 -23.65 -0.93 -22.87
C SER A 435 -23.26 0.15 -21.86
N SER A 436 -22.35 1.07 -22.21
CA SER A 436 -21.75 2.03 -21.29
C SER A 436 -21.02 1.37 -20.11
N ASN A 437 -20.52 0.14 -20.32
CA ASN A 437 -19.75 -0.64 -19.35
C ASN A 437 -18.23 -0.60 -19.67
N GLY A 438 -17.80 0.30 -20.56
CA GLY A 438 -16.41 0.55 -20.93
C GLY A 438 -15.66 1.48 -19.98
N TYR A 439 -14.50 1.95 -20.43
CA TYR A 439 -13.64 2.91 -19.73
C TYR A 439 -14.23 4.34 -19.75
N LEU A 440 -15.21 4.60 -20.62
CA LEU A 440 -15.98 5.86 -20.69
C LEU A 440 -15.12 7.11 -20.97
N ASN A 441 -14.01 6.97 -21.69
CA ASN A 441 -13.20 8.10 -22.16
C ASN A 441 -13.78 8.76 -23.44
N GLY A 442 -14.95 8.30 -23.90
CA GLY A 442 -15.67 8.88 -25.04
C GLY A 442 -15.30 8.27 -26.38
N VAL A 443 -14.51 7.20 -26.39
CA VAL A 443 -14.15 6.42 -27.57
C VAL A 443 -13.90 4.97 -27.19
N ILE A 444 -14.51 4.05 -27.93
CA ILE A 444 -14.26 2.62 -27.75
C ILE A 444 -12.86 2.31 -28.31
N ASP A 445 -11.88 2.06 -27.44
CA ASP A 445 -10.47 1.89 -27.78
C ASP A 445 -9.81 0.76 -26.96
N SER A 446 -8.47 0.76 -26.88
CA SER A 446 -7.75 -0.28 -26.12
C SER A 446 -8.01 -0.23 -24.62
N ALA A 447 -8.39 0.93 -24.07
CA ALA A 447 -8.72 1.08 -22.65
C ALA A 447 -9.92 0.23 -22.25
N ASP A 448 -10.93 0.14 -23.12
CA ASP A 448 -12.08 -0.74 -22.89
C ASP A 448 -11.68 -2.21 -22.96
N TYR A 449 -10.78 -2.57 -23.88
CA TYR A 449 -10.27 -3.93 -23.96
C TYR A 449 -9.52 -4.35 -22.70
N ASP A 450 -8.65 -3.47 -22.20
CA ASP A 450 -7.90 -3.72 -20.96
C ASP A 450 -8.85 -3.84 -19.77
N LEU A 451 -9.88 -2.99 -19.69
CA LEU A 451 -10.96 -3.09 -18.69
C LEU A 451 -11.69 -4.43 -18.74
N TRP A 452 -12.07 -4.90 -19.93
CA TRP A 452 -12.71 -6.21 -20.11
C TRP A 452 -11.79 -7.35 -19.68
N LYS A 453 -10.51 -7.30 -20.08
CA LYS A 453 -9.52 -8.30 -19.74
C LYS A 453 -9.33 -8.41 -18.23
N ASN A 454 -9.26 -7.28 -17.55
CA ASN A 454 -9.08 -7.21 -16.09
C ASN A 454 -10.30 -7.72 -15.32
N ASN A 455 -11.49 -7.64 -15.92
CA ASN A 455 -12.73 -8.11 -15.33
C ASN A 455 -13.18 -9.48 -15.86
N PHE A 456 -12.39 -10.17 -16.70
CA PHE A 456 -12.83 -11.41 -17.34
C PHE A 456 -13.20 -12.50 -16.32
N GLY A 457 -14.39 -13.08 -16.48
CA GLY A 457 -14.97 -14.06 -15.59
C GLY A 457 -15.71 -13.47 -14.39
N HIS A 458 -15.71 -12.15 -14.23
CA HIS A 458 -16.44 -11.48 -13.16
C HIS A 458 -17.96 -11.58 -13.38
N VAL A 459 -18.69 -11.90 -12.30
CA VAL A 459 -20.15 -11.95 -12.29
C VAL A 459 -20.65 -10.76 -11.49
N CYS A 460 -21.29 -9.82 -12.18
CA CYS A 460 -21.89 -8.69 -11.51
C CYS A 460 -23.21 -9.12 -10.91
N MET A 461 -23.26 -9.19 -9.57
CA MET A 461 -24.51 -9.43 -8.87
C MET A 461 -25.48 -8.28 -9.15
N SER A 462 -26.40 -8.49 -10.09
CA SER A 462 -27.57 -7.64 -10.22
C SER A 462 -28.33 -7.69 -8.86
N PRO A 463 -28.66 -6.56 -8.23
CA PRO A 463 -29.34 -6.54 -6.92
C PRO A 463 -30.73 -7.19 -6.95
N LEU A 464 -31.20 -7.66 -8.11
CA LEU A 464 -32.35 -8.55 -8.25
C LEU A 464 -32.14 -9.97 -7.71
N MET A 465 -30.92 -10.35 -7.30
CA MET A 465 -30.62 -11.68 -6.72
C MET A 465 -30.06 -11.64 -5.29
N ALA A 466 -29.89 -10.46 -4.69
CA ALA A 466 -29.63 -10.34 -3.25
C ALA A 466 -30.93 -10.68 -2.50
N SER A 467 -31.17 -11.98 -2.27
CA SER A 467 -32.15 -12.40 -1.29
C SER A 467 -31.77 -11.75 0.03
N SER A 468 -32.61 -10.83 0.51
CA SER A 468 -32.48 -10.25 1.84
C SER A 468 -32.19 -11.37 2.83
N PRO A 469 -31.27 -11.20 3.81
CA PRO A 469 -31.12 -12.17 4.87
C PRO A 469 -32.48 -12.30 5.53
N THR A 470 -33.16 -13.43 5.29
CA THR A 470 -34.32 -13.78 6.10
C THR A 470 -33.76 -13.91 7.49
N SER A 471 -34.11 -12.97 8.38
CA SER A 471 -33.85 -13.09 9.81
C SER A 471 -34.26 -14.49 10.23
N VAL A 472 -33.28 -15.37 10.47
CA VAL A 472 -33.55 -16.69 11.00
C VAL A 472 -34.16 -16.43 12.38
N PRO A 473 -35.42 -16.80 12.64
CA PRO A 473 -35.96 -16.67 13.98
C PRO A 473 -35.07 -17.52 14.88
N GLU A 474 -34.42 -16.88 15.86
CA GLU A 474 -33.59 -17.61 16.82
C GLU A 474 -34.44 -18.76 17.40
N PRO A 475 -33.88 -19.99 17.48
CA PRO A 475 -34.61 -21.11 18.05
C PRO A 475 -35.03 -20.72 19.46
N SER A 476 -36.26 -21.09 19.82
CA SER A 476 -36.96 -20.86 21.08
C SER A 476 -36.24 -21.44 22.33
N THR A 477 -34.99 -21.06 22.57
CA THR A 477 -34.17 -21.42 23.74
C THR A 477 -34.77 -20.86 25.02
N LEU A 478 -35.41 -19.68 24.95
CA LEU A 478 -36.20 -19.13 26.06
C LEU A 478 -37.36 -20.04 26.49
N TRP A 479 -37.97 -20.79 25.57
CA TRP A 479 -39.03 -21.75 25.92
C TRP A 479 -38.47 -23.02 26.58
N MET A 480 -37.26 -23.46 26.21
CA MET A 480 -36.62 -24.62 26.86
C MET A 480 -36.14 -24.29 28.28
N VAL A 481 -35.65 -23.07 28.53
CA VAL A 481 -35.26 -22.63 29.88
C VAL A 481 -36.49 -22.46 30.78
N ALA A 482 -37.61 -21.93 30.26
CA ALA A 482 -38.86 -21.80 31.01
C ALA A 482 -39.49 -23.17 31.34
N ALA A 483 -39.42 -24.15 30.43
CA ALA A 483 -39.90 -25.51 30.68
C ALA A 483 -39.04 -26.27 31.71
N ALA A 484 -37.72 -26.08 31.71
CA ALA A 484 -36.82 -26.67 32.69
C ALA A 484 -37.00 -26.09 34.10
N ALA A 485 -37.21 -24.77 34.22
CA ALA A 485 -37.47 -24.11 35.50
C ALA A 485 -38.85 -24.49 36.09
N GLY A 486 -39.87 -24.68 35.24
CA GLY A 486 -41.20 -25.12 35.67
C GLY A 486 -41.25 -26.54 36.25
N LEU A 487 -40.44 -27.46 35.71
CA LEU A 487 -40.33 -28.83 36.24
C LEU A 487 -39.54 -28.90 37.56
N GLY A 488 -38.54 -28.05 37.75
CA GLY A 488 -37.79 -27.96 39.02
C GLY A 488 -38.64 -27.47 40.20
N LEU A 489 -39.55 -26.53 39.96
CA LEU A 489 -40.44 -25.97 41.00
C LEU A 489 -41.56 -26.93 41.42
N LEU A 490 -41.94 -27.89 40.57
CA LEU A 490 -42.91 -28.93 40.92
C LEU A 490 -42.28 -30.08 41.74
N TYR A 491 -40.98 -30.32 41.60
CA TYR A 491 -40.27 -31.34 42.39
C TYR A 491 -40.04 -30.90 43.85
N HIS A 492 -39.91 -29.60 44.12
CA HIS A 492 -39.69 -29.08 45.47
C HIS A 492 -40.94 -28.93 46.35
N ARG A 493 -42.15 -29.18 45.83
CA ARG A 493 -43.40 -29.13 46.62
C ARG A 493 -43.85 -30.49 47.19
N ASN A 494 -43.13 -31.57 46.89
CA ASN A 494 -43.46 -32.92 47.34
C ASN A 494 -42.29 -33.65 48.05
N ALA A 495 -41.40 -32.91 48.72
CA ALA A 495 -40.39 -33.45 49.63
C ALA A 495 -40.62 -32.94 51.06
#